data_AF-A0A5C8DVI1-F1
#
_entry.id   AF-A0A5C8DVI1-F1
#
_cell.length_a   1.000
_cell.length_b   1.000
_cell.length_c   1.000
_cell.angle_alpha   90.00
_cell.angle_beta   90.00
_cell.angle_gamma   90.00
#
_symmetry.space_group_name_H-M   'P 1'
#
loop_
_entity.id
_entity.type
_entity.pdbx_description
1 polymer ?
#
loop_
_entity_poly.entity_id
_entity_poly.type
_entity_poly.pdbx_seq_one_letter_code
_entity_poly.pdbx_strand_id
1 'polypeptide(L)'
;MQIHFTKVVHFTRLIKAGGRLREFNFRKLRQMEEDIFSVDTVDDRGNRILFYMHKSNNAHWTINQQVLPTWITENEAKLAEQIEDELQQHQ
;
A
#
# COMPACT_ATOMS: atom_id res chain seq x y z
N MET A 1 19.51 2.13 -27.78
CA MET A 1 18.30 2.50 -27.00
C MET A 1 18.52 2.04 -25.58
N GLN A 2 18.53 2.94 -24.59
CA GLN A 2 18.51 2.55 -23.18
C GLN A 2 17.06 2.29 -22.78
N ILE A 3 16.73 1.04 -22.45
CA ILE A 3 15.42 0.67 -21.93
C ILE A 3 15.46 0.88 -20.41
N HIS A 4 14.65 1.81 -19.90
CA HIS A 4 14.50 2.05 -18.48
C HIS A 4 13.35 1.20 -17.93
N PHE A 5 13.68 0.18 -17.13
CA PHE A 5 12.68 -0.61 -16.44
C PHE A 5 12.22 0.13 -15.18
N THR A 6 10.96 0.58 -15.17
CA THR A 6 10.32 1.14 -13.97
C THR A 6 9.42 0.08 -13.36
N LYS A 7 9.76 -0.42 -12.16
CA LYS A 7 8.88 -1.33 -11.41
C LYS A 7 7.61 -0.55 -11.01
N VAL A 8 6.48 -0.87 -11.65
CA VAL A 8 5.19 -0.19 -11.42
C VAL A 8 4.52 -0.68 -10.14
N VAL A 9 4.69 -1.96 -9.80
CA VAL A 9 4.17 -2.58 -8.57
C VAL A 9 5.33 -3.24 -7.85
N HIS A 10 5.56 -2.88 -6.58
CA HIS A 10 6.56 -3.53 -5.74
C HIS A 10 6.11 -4.94 -5.35
N PHE A 11 4.89 -5.06 -4.83
CA PHE A 11 4.27 -6.33 -4.48
C PHE A 11 2.75 -6.21 -4.46
N THR A 12 2.08 -7.35 -4.48
CA THR A 12 0.62 -7.46 -4.44
C THR A 12 0.22 -8.37 -3.29
N ARG A 13 -0.86 -8.01 -2.58
CA ARG A 13 -1.48 -8.85 -1.55
C ARG A 13 -2.99 -8.90 -1.68
N LEU A 14 -3.55 -10.05 -1.34
CA LEU A 14 -4.98 -10.28 -1.24
C LEU A 14 -5.39 -10.16 0.22
N ILE A 15 -6.20 -9.17 0.55
CA ILE A 15 -6.64 -8.89 1.93
C ILE A 15 -8.16 -8.94 2.00
N LYS A 16 -8.69 -9.63 3.02
CA LYS A 16 -10.12 -9.64 3.29
C LYS A 16 -10.53 -8.33 3.95
N ALA A 17 -11.24 -7.48 3.22
CA ALA A 17 -11.68 -6.16 3.67
C ALA A 17 -13.10 -5.85 3.18
N GLY A 18 -13.97 -5.39 4.08
CA GLY A 18 -15.39 -5.12 3.74
C GLY A 18 -16.14 -6.38 3.28
N GLY A 19 -15.89 -7.51 3.95
CA GLY A 19 -16.58 -8.78 3.70
C GLY A 19 -16.11 -9.59 2.48
N ARG A 20 -15.16 -9.08 1.69
CA ARG A 20 -14.66 -9.76 0.47
C ARG A 20 -13.13 -9.75 0.39
N LEU A 21 -12.58 -10.61 -0.46
CA LEU A 21 -11.15 -10.61 -0.77
C LEU A 21 -10.87 -9.52 -1.82
N ARG A 22 -9.91 -8.64 -1.53
CA ARG A 22 -9.53 -7.52 -2.41
C ARG A 22 -8.04 -7.57 -2.69
N GLU A 23 -7.66 -7.20 -3.90
CA GLU A 23 -6.27 -7.01 -4.29
C GLU A 23 -5.80 -5.61 -3.92
N PHE A 24 -4.65 -5.54 -3.25
CA PHE A 24 -3.93 -4.32 -2.95
C PHE A 24 -2.56 -4.39 -3.61
N ASN A 25 -2.28 -3.41 -4.47
CA ASN A 25 -1.04 -3.28 -5.21
C ASN A 25 -0.20 -2.20 -4.56
N PHE A 26 0.95 -2.58 -4.03
CA PHE A 26 1.85 -1.71 -3.30
C PHE A 26 3.01 -1.33 -4.19
N ARG A 27 3.32 -0.04 -4.28
CA ARG A 27 4.48 0.48 -4.99
C ARG A 27 5.31 1.34 -4.04
N LYS A 28 6.56 0.95 -3.84
CA LYS A 28 7.54 1.73 -3.09
C LYS A 28 7.92 2.97 -3.89
N LEU A 29 7.73 4.14 -3.31
CA LEU A 29 8.18 5.40 -3.89
C LEU A 29 9.60 5.66 -3.42
N ARG A 30 10.49 6.04 -4.35
CA ARG A 30 11.84 6.49 -4.06
C ARG A 30 11.85 8.02 -4.03
N GLN A 31 11.16 8.62 -3.05
CA GLN A 31 11.35 10.03 -2.73
C GLN A 31 12.29 10.14 -1.53
N MET A 32 13.11 11.19 -1.51
CA MET A 32 14.22 11.40 -0.57
C MET A 32 13.85 11.12 0.89
N GLU A 33 14.73 10.39 1.59
CA GLU A 33 14.77 10.09 3.04
C GLU A 33 13.55 9.45 3.70
N GLU A 34 12.37 9.49 3.09
CA GLU A 34 11.14 8.89 3.62
C GLU A 34 10.74 7.62 2.87
N ASP A 35 10.54 6.55 3.64
CA ASP A 35 9.96 5.31 3.16
C ASP A 35 8.44 5.50 2.97
N ILE A 36 8.00 5.62 1.71
CA ILE A 36 6.59 5.81 1.33
C ILE A 36 6.15 4.67 0.39
N PHE A 37 4.96 4.11 0.65
CA PHE A 37 4.28 3.21 -0.28
C PHE A 37 3.01 3.86 -0.82
N SER A 38 2.84 3.86 -2.14
CA SER A 38 1.52 4.05 -2.73
C SER A 38 0.80 2.71 -2.81
N VAL A 39 -0.46 2.68 -2.39
CA VAL A 39 -1.32 1.50 -2.39
C VAL A 39 -2.50 1.75 -3.33
N ASP A 40 -2.71 0.81 -4.25
CA ASP A 40 -3.72 0.88 -5.29
C ASP A 40 -4.67 -0.31 -5.17
N THR A 41 -5.97 -0.02 -5.18
CA THR A 41 -7.03 -1.02 -5.13
C THR A 41 -8.27 -0.51 -5.87
N VAL A 42 -9.33 -1.31 -5.94
CA VAL A 42 -10.60 -0.93 -6.56
C VAL A 42 -11.76 -1.07 -5.58
N ASP A 43 -12.74 -0.18 -5.71
CA ASP A 43 -14.03 -0.33 -5.06
C ASP A 43 -14.91 -1.37 -5.77
N ASP A 44 -16.12 -1.56 -5.26
CA ASP A 44 -17.06 -2.56 -5.79
C ASP A 44 -17.63 -2.21 -7.17
N ARG A 45 -17.46 -0.96 -7.59
CA ARG A 45 -17.89 -0.43 -8.88
C ARG A 45 -16.74 -0.41 -9.89
N GLY A 46 -15.55 -0.87 -9.49
CA GLY A 46 -14.33 -0.82 -10.31
C GLY A 46 -13.65 0.54 -10.32
N ASN A 47 -14.06 1.50 -9.49
CA ASN A 47 -13.36 2.77 -9.37
C ASN A 47 -12.04 2.54 -8.63
N ARG A 48 -10.96 3.08 -9.19
CA ARG A 48 -9.64 3.03 -8.59
C ARG A 48 -9.58 3.88 -7.33
N ILE A 49 -9.07 3.29 -6.25
CA ILE A 49 -8.73 3.97 -5.00
C ILE A 49 -7.21 3.90 -4.85
N LEU A 50 -6.58 5.07 -4.87
CA LEU A 50 -5.14 5.23 -4.68
C LEU A 50 -4.89 5.99 -3.38
N PHE A 51 -4.07 5.41 -2.51
CA PHE A 51 -3.68 6.03 -1.24
C PHE A 51 -2.21 5.85 -0.94
N TYR A 52 -1.72 6.54 0.10
CA TYR A 52 -0.32 6.47 0.52
C TYR A 52 -0.22 6.00 1.97
N MET A 53 0.77 5.16 2.22
CA MET A 53 1.19 4.77 3.56
C MET A 53 2.58 5.36 3.83
N HIS A 54 2.71 6.02 4.97
CA HIS A 54 3.93 6.64 5.44
C HIS A 54 4.38 5.95 6.72
N LYS A 55 5.69 5.83 6.88
CA LYS A 55 6.26 5.37 8.14
C LYS A 55 6.22 6.53 9.15
N SER A 56 5.41 6.37 10.19
CA SER A 56 5.34 7.33 11.30
C SER A 56 6.64 7.35 12.11
N ASN A 57 6.83 8.40 12.93
CA ASN A 57 7.97 8.53 13.84
C ASN A 57 8.10 7.36 14.82
N ASN A 58 6.99 6.64 15.10
CA ASN A 58 6.96 5.45 15.94
C ASN A 58 7.32 4.16 15.17
N ALA A 59 7.90 4.30 13.97
CA ALA A 59 8.27 3.23 13.05
C ALA A 59 7.10 2.39 12.51
N HIS A 60 5.84 2.76 12.78
CA HIS A 60 4.66 2.06 12.26
C HIS A 60 4.14 2.71 10.98
N TRP A 61 3.66 1.89 10.04
CA TRP A 61 3.06 2.37 8.79
C TRP A 61 1.63 2.86 9.02
N THR A 62 1.35 4.06 8.53
CA THR A 62 0.06 4.73 8.70
C THR A 62 -0.45 5.28 7.38
N ILE A 63 -1.75 5.24 7.17
CA ILE A 63 -2.42 5.82 6.01
C ILE A 63 -2.39 7.35 6.17
N ASN A 64 -1.98 8.05 5.11
CA ASN A 64 -2.03 9.51 5.11
C ASN A 64 -3.48 10.01 5.31
N GLN A 65 -3.66 11.16 5.96
CA GLN A 65 -4.97 11.71 6.33
C GLN A 65 -5.82 12.07 5.11
N GLN A 66 -6.58 11.10 4.60
CA GLN A 66 -7.57 11.28 3.54
C GLN A 66 -8.84 10.49 3.85
N VAL A 67 -9.96 10.96 3.30
CA VAL A 67 -11.25 10.27 3.44
C VAL A 67 -11.23 9.02 2.57
N LEU A 68 -11.16 7.87 3.22
CA LEU A 68 -11.20 6.56 2.56
C LEU A 68 -12.42 5.77 3.01
N PRO A 69 -12.86 4.77 2.22
CA PRO A 69 -13.86 3.82 2.66
C PRO A 69 -13.46 3.14 3.97
N THR A 70 -14.45 2.91 4.84
CA THR A 70 -14.23 2.34 6.18
C THR A 70 -13.50 0.99 6.14
N TRP A 71 -13.77 0.18 5.13
CA TRP A 71 -13.10 -1.11 4.96
C TRP A 71 -11.59 -0.99 4.70
N ILE A 72 -11.11 0.14 4.19
CA ILE A 72 -9.66 0.41 4.07
C ILE A 72 -9.11 0.82 5.44
N THR A 73 -9.74 1.80 6.09
CA THR A 73 -9.25 2.35 7.37
C THR A 73 -9.27 1.30 8.49
N GLU A 74 -10.28 0.42 8.54
CA GLU A 74 -10.35 -0.69 9.50
C GLU A 74 -9.27 -1.76 9.28
N ASN A 75 -8.65 -1.81 8.10
CA ASN A 75 -7.61 -2.78 7.76
C ASN A 75 -6.22 -2.13 7.65
N GLU A 76 -6.05 -0.89 8.13
CA GLU A 76 -4.76 -0.17 8.15
C GLU A 76 -3.64 -1.00 8.78
N ALA A 77 -3.89 -1.60 9.95
CA ALA A 77 -2.90 -2.42 10.64
C ALA A 77 -2.46 -3.65 9.81
N LYS A 78 -3.37 -4.26 9.05
CA LYS A 78 -3.02 -5.39 8.16
C LYS A 78 -2.21 -4.92 6.96
N LEU A 79 -2.54 -3.75 6.41
CA LEU A 79 -1.77 -3.16 5.31
C LEU A 79 -0.35 -2.84 5.78
N ALA A 80 -0.19 -2.33 7.01
CA ALA A 80 1.09 -2.09 7.64
C ALA A 80 1.92 -3.38 7.80
N GLU A 81 1.31 -4.43 8.36
CA GLU A 81 1.92 -5.77 8.49
C GLU A 81 2.42 -6.29 7.14
N GLN A 82 1.61 -6.17 6.08
CA GLN A 82 2.04 -6.63 4.75
C GLN A 82 3.24 -5.86 4.19
N ILE A 83 3.38 -4.57 4.52
CA ILE A 83 4.57 -3.80 4.14
C ILE A 83 5.78 -4.27 4.95
N GLU A 84 5.62 -4.49 6.25
CA GLU A 84 6.70 -4.95 7.13
C GLU A 84 7.22 -6.34 6.72
N ASP A 85 6.31 -7.28 6.45
CA ASP A 85 6.64 -8.62 5.97
C ASP A 85 7.44 -8.57 4.67
N GLU A 86 7.01 -7.75 3.71
CA GLU A 86 7.71 -7.60 2.43
C GLU A 86 9.11 -7.01 2.62
N LEU A 87 9.26 -6.03 3.52
CA LEU A 87 10.56 -5.42 3.80
C LEU A 87 11.50 -6.39 4.52
N GLN A 88 11.00 -7.28 5.39
CA GLN A 88 11.82 -8.30 6.06
C GLN A 88 12.25 -9.41 5.11
N GLN A 89 11.40 -9.85 4.19
CA GLN A 89 11.72 -10.92 3.23
C GLN A 89 12.77 -10.51 2.19
N HIS A 90 13.01 -9.21 2.02
CA HIS A 90 13.92 -8.65 1.02
C HIS A 90 15.09 -7.86 1.62
N GLN A 91 15.42 -8.09 2.91
CA GLN A 91 16.69 -7.71 3.54
C GLN A 91 17.77 -8.77 3.31
#